data_AF-A0A166KIJ2-F1
#
_entry.id   AF-A0A166KIJ2-F1
#
_cell.length_a   1.000
_cell.length_b   1.000
_cell.length_c   1.000
_cell.angle_alpha   90.00
_cell.angle_beta   90.00
_cell.angle_gamma   90.00
#
_symmetry.space_group_name_H-M   'P 1'
#
loop_
_entity.id
_entity.type
_entity.pdbx_description
1 polymer ?
#
loop_
_entity_poly.entity_id
_entity_poly.type
_entity_poly.pdbx_seq_one_letter_code
_entity_poly.pdbx_strand_id
1 'polypeptide(L)'
;MLKVQRWYTGFSYRGNPQEMIKQISEQVQRHNLSKSIPLLRVEKNPKPRKPFYFFLAIESHQLGEIPPEVKTSLLQLSFFQVPVPGKNIFSYEQIKSMVGVAHDVYSYTTNIPYKPQVKITADNPFELTPLQCIHHTDWVQPSEESHRLLYWLSTLGSGTWETFRKSCHTLQLEEPKRILRRLRLLGHLETSANGSKWSIAPTTIVKIESEKPEFILCGQRNIKLINQLQASGIIADITYQPRGEAPPCLHLVVDNPDIITNKLPIINAGEASRKLADILPEIKTWRQNLTSLELVPSMQQWKKFNGDSKENKFEVCGTPHETGMYQMCDENLSPRYTLFYNQETNTWHQGDWYGLRFLALQSQGIACHAYCDVDTRKLAIPINQRWPEIYERALVLASGKLPTYQNSWLIYENICEEVGYLLSEKLNVNFNSNYQEELSCA
;
A
#
# COMPACT_ATOMS: atom_id res chain seq x y z
N MET A 1 12.10 13.87 29.92
CA MET A 1 10.92 13.94 29.03
C MET A 1 9.67 13.83 29.89
N LEU A 2 8.67 14.71 29.69
CA LEU A 2 7.40 14.64 30.42
C LEU A 2 6.61 13.41 29.93
N LYS A 3 6.16 12.57 30.84
CA LYS A 3 5.42 11.34 30.52
C LYS A 3 4.02 11.70 30.02
N VAL A 4 3.67 11.30 28.79
CA VAL A 4 2.31 11.42 28.25
C VAL A 4 1.40 10.46 29.02
N GLN A 5 0.22 10.96 29.42
CA GLN A 5 -0.79 10.19 30.13
C GLN A 5 -2.06 10.10 29.29
N ARG A 6 -2.66 8.91 29.24
CA ARG A 6 -3.94 8.68 28.58
C ARG A 6 -5.06 8.67 29.62
N TRP A 7 -6.07 9.50 29.40
CA TRP A 7 -7.28 9.57 30.21
C TRP A 7 -8.50 9.73 29.29
N TYR A 8 -9.71 9.65 29.85
CA TYR A 8 -10.94 9.68 29.07
C TYR A 8 -11.87 10.77 29.56
N THR A 9 -12.51 11.47 28.63
CA THR A 9 -13.65 12.35 28.91
C THR A 9 -14.92 11.72 28.35
N GLY A 10 -15.99 11.70 29.15
CA GLY A 10 -17.24 11.03 28.81
C GLY A 10 -18.34 12.02 28.42
N PHE A 11 -19.12 11.65 27.42
CA PHE A 11 -20.27 12.42 26.93
C PHE A 11 -21.47 11.51 26.69
N SER A 12 -22.67 12.11 26.71
CA SER A 12 -23.92 11.46 26.33
C SER A 12 -24.45 12.06 25.03
N TYR A 13 -24.89 11.21 24.13
CA TYR A 13 -25.50 11.64 22.88
C TYR A 13 -26.72 10.80 22.52
N ARG A 14 -27.70 11.43 21.89
CA ARG A 14 -28.92 10.78 21.40
C ARG A 14 -28.93 10.85 19.87
N GLY A 15 -28.66 9.73 19.21
CA GLY A 15 -28.59 9.71 17.75
C GLY A 15 -28.16 8.36 17.18
N ASN A 16 -27.50 8.39 16.03
CA ASN A 16 -26.87 7.23 15.42
C ASN A 16 -25.39 7.15 15.83
N PRO A 17 -24.96 6.11 16.58
CA PRO A 17 -23.57 5.93 17.00
C PRO A 17 -22.57 5.86 15.84
N GLN A 18 -22.94 5.21 14.73
CA GLN A 18 -22.03 5.03 13.58
C GLN A 18 -21.76 6.35 12.88
N GLU A 19 -22.79 7.17 12.71
CA GLU A 19 -22.63 8.51 12.10
C GLU A 19 -21.81 9.43 13.01
N MET A 20 -22.03 9.37 14.32
CA MET A 20 -21.23 10.10 15.30
C MET A 20 -19.76 9.69 15.25
N ILE A 21 -19.45 8.39 15.26
CA ILE A 21 -18.08 7.87 15.15
C ILE A 21 -17.44 8.39 13.87
N LYS A 22 -18.13 8.28 12.74
CA LYS A 22 -17.63 8.74 11.44
C LYS A 22 -17.29 10.23 11.45
N GLN A 23 -18.18 11.09 11.95
CA GLN A 23 -17.95 12.53 11.97
C GLN A 23 -16.84 12.95 12.93
N ILE A 24 -16.77 12.32 14.11
CA ILE A 24 -15.65 12.52 15.05
C ILE A 24 -14.34 12.12 14.37
N SER A 25 -14.30 10.97 13.70
CA SER A 25 -13.11 10.50 12.99
C SER A 25 -12.68 11.43 11.85
N GLU A 26 -13.64 11.92 11.06
CA GLU A 26 -13.39 12.89 10.00
C GLU A 26 -12.81 14.20 10.55
N GLN A 27 -13.29 14.69 11.70
CA GLN A 27 -12.76 15.92 12.30
C GLN A 27 -11.36 15.74 12.90
N VAL A 28 -11.13 14.63 13.62
CA VAL A 28 -9.78 14.29 14.13
C VAL A 28 -8.77 14.23 12.97
N GLN A 29 -9.15 13.63 11.84
CA GLN A 29 -8.31 13.55 10.66
C GLN A 29 -8.13 14.91 9.97
N ARG A 30 -9.20 15.71 9.83
CA ARG A 30 -9.17 17.03 9.19
C ARG A 30 -8.23 17.99 9.93
N HIS A 31 -8.21 17.94 11.25
CA HIS A 31 -7.42 18.84 12.10
C HIS A 31 -6.13 18.20 12.64
N ASN A 32 -5.77 17.01 12.15
CA ASN A 32 -4.57 16.28 12.53
C ASN A 32 -4.42 16.10 14.06
N LEU A 33 -5.53 15.86 14.75
CA LEU A 33 -5.58 15.74 16.22
C LEU A 33 -5.10 14.39 16.73
N SER A 34 -4.37 13.64 15.91
CA SER A 34 -4.21 12.20 16.11
C SER A 34 -3.32 11.81 17.26
N LYS A 35 -2.33 12.65 17.54
CA LYS A 35 -1.44 12.54 18.69
C LYS A 35 -2.16 12.82 20.02
N SER A 36 -3.28 13.52 19.97
CA SER A 36 -4.05 13.90 21.15
C SER A 36 -5.27 13.02 21.35
N ILE A 37 -5.88 12.54 20.27
CA ILE A 37 -7.11 11.72 20.27
C ILE A 37 -6.82 10.39 19.56
N PRO A 38 -6.26 9.39 20.28
CA PRO A 38 -5.92 8.12 19.68
C PRO A 38 -7.12 7.21 19.45
N LEU A 39 -8.20 7.35 20.24
CA LEU A 39 -9.33 6.41 20.20
C LEU A 39 -10.62 6.99 20.76
N LEU A 40 -11.73 6.43 20.27
CA LEU A 40 -13.09 6.69 20.69
C LEU A 40 -13.71 5.37 21.19
N ARG A 41 -14.43 5.40 22.30
CA ARG A 41 -15.17 4.25 22.82
C ARG A 41 -16.65 4.59 22.96
N VAL A 42 -17.52 3.66 22.59
CA VAL A 42 -18.98 3.81 22.72
C VAL A 42 -19.49 2.76 23.69
N GLU A 43 -20.55 3.09 24.43
CA GLU A 43 -21.31 2.16 25.27
C GLU A 43 -21.63 0.85 24.56
N LYS A 44 -21.69 -0.27 25.29
CA LYS A 44 -22.07 -1.58 24.72
C LYS A 44 -23.51 -1.57 24.21
N ASN A 45 -23.70 -2.10 23.01
CA ASN A 45 -25.02 -2.27 22.37
C ASN A 45 -25.87 -0.97 22.33
N PRO A 46 -25.34 0.13 21.80
CA PRO A 46 -26.06 1.40 21.78
C PRO A 46 -27.28 1.27 20.85
N LYS A 47 -28.48 1.52 21.39
CA LYS A 47 -29.71 1.44 20.60
C LYS A 47 -29.93 2.75 19.82
N PRO A 48 -30.24 2.69 18.52
CA PRO A 48 -30.56 3.89 17.75
C PRO A 48 -31.67 4.71 18.42
N ARG A 49 -31.53 6.04 18.42
CA ARG A 49 -32.51 7.01 18.97
C ARG A 49 -32.67 7.02 20.49
N LYS A 50 -31.96 6.16 21.24
CA LYS A 50 -31.81 6.27 22.70
C LYS A 50 -30.54 7.05 23.03
N PRO A 51 -30.49 7.75 24.19
CA PRO A 51 -29.24 8.29 24.68
C PRO A 51 -28.26 7.14 24.96
N PHE A 52 -27.01 7.34 24.59
CA PHE A 52 -25.92 6.41 24.87
C PHE A 52 -24.66 7.20 25.26
N TYR A 53 -23.77 6.54 25.99
CA TYR A 53 -22.50 7.15 26.39
C TYR A 53 -21.39 6.86 25.40
N PHE A 54 -20.47 7.81 25.26
CA PHE A 54 -19.22 7.61 24.56
C PHE A 54 -18.09 8.35 25.27
N PHE A 55 -16.87 7.87 25.07
CA PHE A 55 -15.68 8.31 25.77
C PHE A 55 -14.58 8.58 24.77
N LEU A 56 -14.06 9.81 24.80
CA LEU A 56 -12.93 10.23 23.99
C LEU A 56 -11.66 10.02 24.80
N ALA A 57 -10.69 9.25 24.28
CA ALA A 57 -9.38 9.19 24.91
C ALA A 57 -8.59 10.43 24.55
N ILE A 58 -7.96 11.03 25.55
CA ILE A 58 -7.08 12.18 25.40
C ILE A 58 -5.70 11.80 25.92
N GLU A 59 -4.68 12.09 25.11
CA GLU A 59 -3.28 12.00 25.48
C GLU A 59 -2.71 13.41 25.70
N SER A 60 -2.27 13.67 26.92
CA SER A 60 -1.74 14.96 27.34
C SER A 60 -0.64 14.79 28.40
N HIS A 61 0.12 15.86 28.65
CA HIS A 61 1.15 15.85 29.69
C HIS A 61 0.56 15.98 31.10
N GLN A 62 -0.59 16.65 31.23
CA GLN A 62 -1.31 16.77 32.49
C GLN A 62 -2.68 16.09 32.40
N LEU A 63 -3.01 15.30 33.42
CA LEU A 63 -4.30 14.61 33.52
C LEU A 63 -5.44 15.63 33.56
N GLY A 64 -6.42 15.48 32.66
CA GLY A 64 -7.56 16.41 32.55
C GLY A 64 -7.32 17.62 31.66
N GLU A 65 -6.09 17.84 31.20
CA GLU A 65 -5.77 18.91 30.26
C GLU A 65 -6.18 18.52 28.84
N ILE A 66 -7.16 19.24 28.29
CA ILE A 66 -7.59 19.07 26.90
C ILE A 66 -6.72 19.96 26.02
N PRO A 67 -5.99 19.42 25.04
CA PRO A 67 -5.19 20.23 24.12
C PRO A 67 -6.03 21.32 23.42
N PRO A 68 -5.52 22.55 23.28
CA PRO A 68 -6.29 23.67 22.70
C PRO A 68 -6.86 23.35 21.31
N GLU A 69 -6.15 22.58 20.50
CA GLU A 69 -6.55 22.17 19.16
C GLU A 69 -7.78 21.25 19.20
N VAL A 70 -7.84 20.35 20.18
CA VAL A 70 -8.99 19.47 20.42
C VAL A 70 -10.21 20.29 20.84
N LYS A 71 -10.01 21.28 21.73
CA LYS A 71 -11.11 22.14 22.22
C LYS A 71 -11.71 23.01 21.13
N THR A 72 -10.86 23.56 20.25
CA THR A 72 -11.26 24.51 19.22
C THR A 72 -11.81 23.83 17.96
N SER A 73 -11.38 22.62 17.63
CA SER A 73 -11.81 21.96 16.38
C SER A 73 -12.73 20.75 16.58
N LEU A 74 -12.55 19.96 17.64
CA LEU A 74 -13.33 18.74 17.86
C LEU A 74 -14.51 18.94 18.82
N LEU A 75 -14.27 19.56 19.99
CA LEU A 75 -15.32 19.72 21.02
C LEU A 75 -16.40 20.74 20.65
N GLN A 76 -16.29 21.41 19.49
CA GLN A 76 -17.35 22.25 18.93
C GLN A 76 -18.48 21.45 18.29
N LEU A 77 -18.28 20.15 18.02
CA LEU A 77 -19.35 19.30 17.48
C LEU A 77 -20.49 19.16 18.50
N SER A 78 -21.73 19.10 17.99
CA SER A 78 -22.95 18.97 18.81
C SER A 78 -22.97 17.72 19.69
N PHE A 79 -22.15 16.71 19.40
CA PHE A 79 -22.04 15.47 20.17
C PHE A 79 -21.46 15.69 21.58
N PHE A 80 -20.68 16.75 21.79
CA PHE A 80 -19.95 16.99 23.04
C PHE A 80 -20.69 17.93 24.02
N GLN A 81 -21.96 18.24 23.75
CA GLN A 81 -22.72 19.22 24.56
C GLN A 81 -23.13 18.71 25.94
N VAL A 82 -23.25 17.39 26.12
CA VAL A 82 -23.74 16.79 27.37
C VAL A 82 -22.64 15.93 28.00
N PRO A 83 -21.84 16.46 28.94
CA PRO A 83 -20.84 15.66 29.65
C PRO A 83 -21.51 14.64 30.57
N VAL A 84 -20.81 13.54 30.86
CA VAL A 84 -21.27 12.54 31.84
C VAL A 84 -21.31 13.19 33.25
N PRO A 85 -22.41 13.07 34.00
CA PRO A 85 -22.53 13.69 35.33
C PRO A 85 -21.49 13.18 36.33
N GLY A 86 -21.00 14.07 37.18
CA GLY A 86 -20.21 13.74 38.38
C GLY A 86 -18.70 13.57 38.18
N LYS A 87 -18.21 13.27 36.98
CA LYS A 87 -16.77 13.22 36.66
C LYS A 87 -16.49 13.59 35.20
N ASN A 88 -15.48 14.44 34.99
CA ASN A 88 -15.00 14.82 33.66
C ASN A 88 -13.77 14.02 33.21
N ILE A 89 -13.17 13.24 34.12
CA ILE A 89 -11.95 12.48 33.90
C ILE A 89 -12.20 11.05 34.34
N PHE A 90 -11.94 10.11 33.44
CA PHE A 90 -12.06 8.69 33.67
C PHE A 90 -10.75 7.97 33.33
N SER A 91 -10.42 6.93 34.09
CA SER A 91 -9.43 5.92 33.68
C SER A 91 -10.09 4.83 32.84
N TYR A 92 -9.29 4.05 32.12
CA TYR A 92 -9.82 2.92 31.35
C TYR A 92 -10.55 1.92 32.24
N GLU A 93 -9.98 1.57 33.40
CA GLU A 93 -10.59 0.63 34.36
C GLU A 93 -11.98 1.07 34.82
N GLN A 94 -12.22 2.38 34.92
CA GLN A 94 -13.53 2.92 35.30
C GLN A 94 -14.59 2.74 34.20
N ILE A 95 -14.20 2.77 32.92
CA ILE A 95 -15.14 2.72 31.79
C ILE A 95 -15.26 1.34 31.14
N LYS A 96 -14.30 0.44 31.40
CA LYS A 96 -14.15 -0.87 30.74
C LYS A 96 -15.41 -1.73 30.77
N SER A 97 -16.19 -1.69 31.86
CA SER A 97 -17.44 -2.45 31.97
C SER A 97 -18.56 -1.89 31.09
N MET A 98 -18.58 -0.57 30.87
CA MET A 98 -19.64 0.18 30.18
C MET A 98 -19.46 0.23 28.67
N VAL A 99 -18.22 0.21 28.18
CA VAL A 99 -17.89 0.46 26.78
C VAL A 99 -17.63 -0.81 25.98
N GLY A 100 -18.02 -0.80 24.72
CA GLY A 100 -17.73 -1.84 23.74
C GLY A 100 -16.32 -1.72 23.14
N VAL A 101 -16.19 -2.25 21.92
CA VAL A 101 -14.96 -2.24 21.14
C VAL A 101 -14.42 -0.82 20.99
N ALA A 102 -13.09 -0.66 21.09
CA ALA A 102 -12.44 0.60 20.77
C ALA A 102 -12.58 0.88 19.27
N HIS A 103 -13.12 2.05 18.94
CA HIS A 103 -13.06 2.58 17.61
C HIS A 103 -11.78 3.37 17.48
N ASP A 104 -10.81 2.73 16.82
CA ASP A 104 -9.62 3.42 16.38
C ASP A 104 -10.03 4.44 15.31
N VAL A 105 -9.67 5.69 15.53
CA VAL A 105 -9.97 6.80 14.63
C VAL A 105 -9.17 6.68 13.31
N TYR A 106 -8.23 5.73 13.24
CA TYR A 106 -7.32 5.48 12.11
C TYR A 106 -7.54 4.18 11.33
N SER A 107 -8.52 3.33 11.65
CA SER A 107 -8.57 1.96 11.12
C SER A 107 -8.79 1.87 9.58
N TYR A 108 -7.70 1.98 8.81
CA TYR A 108 -7.62 1.75 7.37
C TYR A 108 -6.56 0.70 6.97
N THR A 109 -6.04 -0.08 7.91
CA THR A 109 -5.39 -1.34 7.52
C THR A 109 -6.47 -2.38 7.32
N THR A 110 -6.51 -3.01 6.16
CA THR A 110 -7.26 -4.26 5.98
C THR A 110 -6.53 -5.06 4.92
N ASN A 111 -6.54 -6.37 5.09
CA ASN A 111 -5.71 -7.28 4.32
C ASN A 111 -6.10 -7.36 2.85
N ILE A 112 -5.13 -7.68 2.00
CA ILE A 112 -5.36 -8.18 0.65
C ILE A 112 -5.46 -9.71 0.79
N PRO A 113 -6.59 -10.36 0.46
CA PRO A 113 -6.68 -11.81 0.52
C PRO A 113 -5.71 -12.45 -0.48
N TYR A 114 -4.92 -13.42 -0.02
CA TYR A 114 -4.04 -14.24 -0.85
C TYR A 114 -4.80 -15.49 -1.29
N LYS A 115 -4.78 -15.81 -2.60
CA LYS A 115 -5.25 -17.11 -3.09
C LYS A 115 -4.02 -18.04 -3.18
N PRO A 116 -4.01 -19.19 -2.48
CA PRO A 116 -2.92 -20.16 -2.63
C PRO A 116 -2.87 -20.66 -4.06
N GLN A 117 -1.69 -20.65 -4.68
CA GLN A 117 -1.43 -21.26 -5.98
C GLN A 117 -0.52 -22.47 -5.79
N VAL A 118 -0.75 -23.51 -6.59
CA VAL A 118 0.07 -24.73 -6.63
C VAL A 118 1.40 -24.40 -7.30
N LYS A 119 2.53 -24.70 -6.64
CA LYS A 119 3.88 -24.48 -7.18
C LYS A 119 4.36 -25.71 -7.94
N ILE A 120 4.83 -25.49 -9.17
CA ILE A 120 5.78 -26.37 -9.87
C ILE A 120 7.18 -25.86 -9.49
N THR A 121 8.04 -26.73 -8.99
CA THR A 121 9.44 -26.43 -8.64
C THR A 121 10.30 -26.55 -9.90
N ALA A 122 10.52 -25.42 -10.57
CA ALA A 122 11.58 -25.29 -11.56
C ALA A 122 12.65 -24.36 -10.97
N ASP A 123 13.91 -24.80 -11.00
CA ASP A 123 15.04 -24.07 -10.40
C ASP A 123 15.49 -22.87 -11.28
N ASN A 124 15.29 -22.94 -12.60
CA ASN A 124 15.45 -21.82 -13.53
C ASN A 124 14.09 -21.42 -14.16
N PRO A 125 13.60 -20.18 -14.00
CA PRO A 125 12.32 -19.73 -14.55
C PRO A 125 12.30 -19.60 -16.08
N PHE A 126 13.46 -19.58 -16.75
CA PHE A 126 13.61 -19.35 -18.18
C PHE A 126 13.90 -20.62 -18.99
N GLU A 127 14.29 -21.73 -18.36
CA GLU A 127 14.63 -23.00 -19.03
C GLU A 127 13.44 -23.94 -19.29
N LEU A 128 12.22 -23.50 -18.97
CA LEU A 128 11.06 -24.38 -19.08
C LEU A 128 10.64 -24.58 -20.54
N THR A 129 10.59 -25.85 -20.96
CA THR A 129 10.07 -26.28 -22.26
C THR A 129 8.60 -25.86 -22.39
N PRO A 130 8.13 -25.40 -23.58
CA PRO A 130 6.79 -24.81 -23.75
C PRO A 130 5.60 -25.66 -23.26
N LEU A 131 5.81 -26.98 -23.10
CA LEU A 131 4.80 -27.96 -22.69
C LEU A 131 4.47 -27.95 -21.18
N GLN A 132 5.24 -27.24 -20.34
CA GLN A 132 5.01 -27.18 -18.88
C GLN A 132 4.44 -25.84 -18.39
N CYS A 133 4.20 -24.90 -19.30
CA CYS A 133 3.47 -23.67 -18.97
C CYS A 133 2.04 -24.06 -18.61
N ILE A 134 1.68 -23.98 -17.32
CA ILE A 134 0.28 -23.81 -16.95
C ILE A 134 -0.12 -22.48 -17.57
N HIS A 135 -0.74 -22.56 -18.74
CA HIS A 135 -1.45 -21.48 -19.35
C HIS A 135 -2.53 -21.03 -18.36
N HIS A 136 -2.20 -20.06 -17.50
CA HIS A 136 -3.19 -19.09 -17.03
C HIS A 136 -3.58 -18.22 -18.23
N THR A 137 -4.07 -18.84 -19.30
CA THR A 137 -4.75 -18.21 -20.43
C THR A 137 -6.18 -17.93 -20.01
N ASP A 138 -6.34 -17.16 -18.94
CA ASP A 138 -7.42 -16.21 -18.95
C ASP A 138 -6.85 -15.02 -19.71
N TRP A 139 -6.94 -15.06 -21.04
CA TRP A 139 -6.84 -13.84 -21.83
C TRP A 139 -8.02 -12.97 -21.41
N VAL A 140 -7.86 -12.27 -20.29
CA VAL A 140 -8.84 -11.33 -19.78
C VAL A 140 -8.90 -10.24 -20.85
N GLN A 141 -10.07 -10.11 -21.47
CA GLN A 141 -10.38 -8.99 -22.35
C GLN A 141 -9.90 -7.70 -21.68
N PRO A 142 -9.17 -6.82 -22.38
CA PRO A 142 -8.70 -5.58 -21.81
C PRO A 142 -9.83 -4.86 -21.08
N SER A 143 -9.65 -4.57 -19.79
CA SER A 143 -10.69 -3.89 -19.03
C SER A 143 -10.77 -2.44 -19.49
N GLU A 144 -11.72 -2.16 -20.39
CA GLU A 144 -12.13 -0.80 -20.73
C GLU A 144 -12.51 -0.03 -19.45
N GLU A 145 -13.01 -0.74 -18.44
CA GLU A 145 -13.38 -0.22 -17.13
C GLU A 145 -12.17 0.34 -16.37
N SER A 146 -11.00 -0.31 -16.47
CA SER A 146 -9.76 0.20 -15.86
C SER A 146 -9.34 1.52 -16.50
N HIS A 147 -9.50 1.64 -17.82
CA HIS A 147 -9.25 2.90 -18.53
C HIS A 147 -10.24 3.98 -18.12
N ARG A 148 -11.54 3.66 -18.05
CA ARG A 148 -12.59 4.57 -17.56
C ARG A 148 -12.35 5.03 -16.13
N LEU A 149 -11.89 4.13 -15.25
CA LEU A 149 -11.49 4.47 -13.88
C LEU A 149 -10.38 5.51 -13.89
N LEU A 150 -9.33 5.32 -14.69
CA LEU A 150 -8.22 6.28 -14.77
C LEU A 150 -8.69 7.65 -15.26
N TYR A 151 -9.58 7.73 -16.25
CA TYR A 151 -10.15 9.01 -16.68
C TYR A 151 -10.98 9.69 -15.59
N TRP A 152 -11.79 8.93 -14.86
CA TRP A 152 -12.56 9.46 -13.75
C TRP A 152 -11.65 10.00 -12.63
N LEU A 153 -10.64 9.23 -12.23
CA LEU A 153 -9.65 9.64 -11.23
C LEU A 153 -8.88 10.89 -11.69
N SER A 154 -8.52 10.94 -12.97
CA SER A 154 -7.84 12.07 -13.60
C SER A 154 -8.69 13.35 -13.59
N THR A 155 -10.01 13.21 -13.69
CA THR A 155 -10.94 14.35 -13.63
C THR A 155 -11.08 14.87 -12.21
N LEU A 156 -11.13 13.97 -11.22
CA LEU A 156 -11.24 14.36 -9.81
C LEU A 156 -9.94 14.91 -9.21
N GLY A 157 -8.78 14.43 -9.67
CA GLY A 157 -7.48 14.83 -9.17
C GLY A 157 -7.10 14.20 -7.83
N SER A 158 -8.00 14.12 -6.86
CA SER A 158 -7.74 13.48 -5.56
C SER A 158 -9.02 13.02 -4.86
N GLY A 159 -8.88 12.21 -3.82
CA GLY A 159 -10.01 11.73 -3.03
C GLY A 159 -9.63 10.89 -1.82
N THR A 160 -10.63 10.26 -1.20
CA THR A 160 -10.43 9.33 -0.08
C THR A 160 -10.43 7.89 -0.58
N TRP A 161 -9.94 6.97 0.25
CA TRP A 161 -10.05 5.53 -0.04
C TRP A 161 -11.49 5.10 -0.33
N GLU A 162 -12.47 5.67 0.38
CA GLU A 162 -13.88 5.34 0.19
C GLU A 162 -14.40 5.82 -1.17
N THR A 163 -13.97 6.99 -1.66
CA THR A 163 -14.35 7.44 -3.01
C THR A 163 -13.75 6.53 -4.08
N PHE A 164 -12.49 6.11 -3.92
CA PHE A 164 -11.84 5.16 -4.83
C PHE A 164 -12.58 3.81 -4.87
N ARG A 165 -12.90 3.26 -3.68
CA ARG A 165 -13.60 1.98 -3.54
C ARG A 165 -14.98 2.03 -4.18
N LYS A 166 -15.75 3.10 -3.95
CA LYS A 166 -17.07 3.29 -4.56
C LYS A 166 -16.99 3.32 -6.08
N SER A 167 -16.01 4.00 -6.65
CA SER A 167 -15.83 4.06 -8.11
C SER A 167 -15.45 2.72 -8.72
N CYS A 168 -14.59 1.94 -8.06
CA CYS A 168 -14.33 0.57 -8.48
C CYS A 168 -15.63 -0.25 -8.46
N HIS A 169 -16.43 -0.14 -7.41
CA HIS A 169 -17.71 -0.86 -7.32
C HIS A 169 -18.70 -0.43 -8.42
N THR A 170 -18.81 0.88 -8.70
CA THR A 170 -19.65 1.40 -9.80
C THR A 170 -19.21 0.88 -11.16
N LEU A 171 -17.91 0.69 -11.36
CA LEU A 171 -17.33 0.14 -12.59
C LEU A 171 -17.22 -1.40 -12.56
N GLN A 172 -17.80 -2.06 -11.56
CA GLN A 172 -17.75 -3.53 -11.39
C GLN A 172 -16.33 -4.09 -11.33
N LEU A 173 -15.38 -3.27 -10.89
CA LEU A 173 -13.99 -3.64 -10.72
C LEU A 173 -13.80 -4.31 -9.35
N GLU A 174 -13.42 -5.58 -9.39
CA GLU A 174 -13.13 -6.36 -8.19
C GLU A 174 -11.79 -5.98 -7.55
N GLU A 175 -11.63 -6.32 -6.26
CA GLU A 175 -10.39 -6.12 -5.50
C GLU A 175 -9.78 -4.69 -5.58
N PRO A 176 -10.50 -3.63 -5.15
CA PRO A 176 -10.05 -2.23 -5.30
C PRO A 176 -8.64 -1.95 -4.78
N LYS A 177 -8.17 -2.67 -3.77
CA LYS A 177 -6.81 -2.51 -3.23
C LYS A 177 -5.73 -2.95 -4.20
N ARG A 178 -5.95 -4.05 -4.92
CA ARG A 178 -5.02 -4.51 -5.94
C ARG A 178 -4.99 -3.54 -7.11
N ILE A 179 -6.14 -2.99 -7.49
CA ILE A 179 -6.22 -1.95 -8.52
C ILE A 179 -5.47 -0.69 -8.10
N LEU A 180 -5.70 -0.19 -6.88
CA LEU A 180 -4.99 0.97 -6.34
C LEU A 180 -3.47 0.75 -6.40
N ARG A 181 -3.01 -0.42 -5.95
CA ARG A 181 -1.59 -0.81 -6.00
C ARG A 181 -1.04 -0.82 -7.44
N ARG A 182 -1.77 -1.37 -8.40
CA ARG A 182 -1.36 -1.39 -9.82
C ARG A 182 -1.23 0.02 -10.39
N LEU A 183 -2.18 0.90 -10.07
CA LEU A 183 -2.13 2.31 -10.50
C LEU A 183 -0.93 3.05 -9.87
N ARG A 184 -0.55 2.73 -8.64
CA ARG A 184 0.69 3.26 -8.00
C ARG A 184 1.95 2.75 -8.68
N LEU A 185 2.03 1.44 -8.96
CA LEU A 185 3.17 0.85 -9.69
C LEU A 185 3.35 1.48 -11.07
N LEU A 186 2.26 1.71 -11.80
CA LEU A 186 2.27 2.34 -13.13
C LEU A 186 2.50 3.86 -13.07
N GLY A 187 2.66 4.43 -11.87
CA GLY A 187 2.89 5.86 -11.68
C GLY A 187 1.68 6.75 -12.02
N HIS A 188 0.46 6.22 -11.97
CA HIS A 188 -0.75 7.00 -12.22
C HIS A 188 -1.22 7.80 -11.01
N LEU A 189 -1.02 7.29 -9.80
CA LEU A 189 -1.46 7.95 -8.57
C LEU A 189 -0.55 7.63 -7.39
N GLU A 190 -0.69 8.42 -6.34
CA GLU A 190 -0.09 8.20 -5.02
C GLU A 190 -1.16 8.09 -3.93
N THR A 191 -0.76 7.56 -2.79
CA THR A 191 -1.57 7.51 -1.57
C THR A 191 -0.87 8.24 -0.44
N SER A 192 -1.64 8.81 0.48
CA SER A 192 -1.10 9.32 1.74
C SER A 192 -0.39 8.22 2.55
N ALA A 193 0.50 8.59 3.46
CA ALA A 193 1.27 7.63 4.27
C ALA A 193 0.39 6.62 5.03
N ASN A 194 -0.81 7.04 5.46
CA ASN A 194 -1.78 6.19 6.14
C ASN A 194 -2.79 5.50 5.19
N GLY A 195 -2.64 5.66 3.87
CA GLY A 195 -3.54 5.09 2.85
C GLY A 195 -4.96 5.68 2.78
N SER A 196 -5.30 6.67 3.61
CA SER A 196 -6.66 7.23 3.69
C SER A 196 -7.05 8.09 2.50
N LYS A 197 -6.07 8.68 1.80
CA LYS A 197 -6.28 9.57 0.65
C LYS A 197 -5.46 9.10 -0.54
N TRP A 198 -5.94 9.41 -1.73
CA TRP A 198 -5.24 9.24 -2.99
C TRP A 198 -5.18 10.55 -3.76
N SER A 199 -4.15 10.72 -4.59
CA SER A 199 -4.01 11.83 -5.52
C SER A 199 -3.48 11.30 -6.85
N ILE A 200 -4.07 11.74 -7.96
CA ILE A 200 -3.52 11.47 -9.28
C ILE A 200 -2.15 12.13 -9.38
N ALA A 201 -1.20 11.45 -10.02
CA ALA A 201 0.09 12.03 -10.37
C ALA A 201 -0.10 12.94 -11.60
N PRO A 202 0.71 14.00 -11.76
CA PRO A 202 0.67 14.83 -12.95
C PRO A 202 0.99 14.01 -14.21
N THR A 203 0.43 14.40 -15.36
CA THR A 203 0.76 13.78 -16.64
C THR A 203 2.27 13.83 -16.87
N THR A 204 2.88 12.66 -16.99
CA THR A 204 4.35 12.53 -17.01
C THR A 204 4.77 11.54 -18.08
N ILE A 205 5.83 11.86 -18.83
CA ILE A 205 6.51 10.91 -19.69
C ILE A 205 7.74 10.36 -18.97
N VAL A 206 7.89 9.04 -19.02
CA VAL A 206 9.02 8.31 -18.43
C VAL A 206 9.79 7.67 -19.57
N LYS A 207 11.10 7.94 -19.65
CA LYS A 207 11.97 7.33 -20.66
C LYS A 207 12.17 5.86 -20.31
N ILE A 208 11.96 5.00 -21.30
CA ILE A 208 12.28 3.57 -21.19
C ILE A 208 13.50 3.27 -22.05
N GLU A 209 14.21 2.20 -21.71
CA GLU A 209 15.38 1.81 -22.48
C GLU A 209 14.94 1.08 -23.75
N SER A 210 15.25 1.66 -24.92
CA SER A 210 15.09 1.00 -26.22
C SER A 210 16.05 1.60 -27.25
N GLU A 211 16.14 1.00 -28.44
CA GLU A 211 17.01 1.48 -29.53
C GLU A 211 16.64 2.88 -30.03
N LYS A 212 15.39 3.28 -29.81
CA LYS A 212 14.85 4.59 -30.18
C LYS A 212 14.51 5.38 -28.91
N PRO A 213 14.43 6.72 -28.97
CA PRO A 213 13.99 7.51 -27.83
C PRO A 213 12.49 7.27 -27.56
N GLU A 214 12.23 6.29 -26.71
CA GLU A 214 10.89 5.82 -26.36
C GLU A 214 10.52 6.20 -24.92
N PHE A 215 9.25 6.52 -24.75
CA PHE A 215 8.68 6.96 -23.49
C PHE A 215 7.33 6.29 -23.25
N ILE A 216 6.96 6.17 -21.97
CA ILE A 216 5.62 5.74 -21.55
C ILE A 216 4.88 6.91 -20.90
N LEU A 217 3.56 6.97 -21.09
CA LEU A 217 2.71 7.98 -20.44
C LEU A 217 2.16 7.49 -19.09
N CYS A 218 2.65 8.13 -18.02
CA CYS A 218 2.23 7.94 -16.63
C CYS A 218 1.36 9.11 -16.14
N GLY A 219 0.79 8.94 -14.94
CA GLY A 219 0.00 9.98 -14.29
C GLY A 219 -1.40 10.17 -14.86
N GLN A 220 -1.89 11.40 -14.73
CA GLN A 220 -3.18 11.86 -15.19
C GLN A 220 -3.33 11.67 -16.70
N ARG A 221 -4.53 11.28 -17.13
CA ARG A 221 -4.90 11.20 -18.55
C ARG A 221 -6.21 11.92 -18.79
N ASN A 222 -6.29 12.70 -19.86
CA ASN A 222 -7.54 13.29 -20.31
C ASN A 222 -7.71 13.06 -21.82
N ILE A 223 -8.95 12.91 -22.28
CA ILE A 223 -9.28 12.54 -23.66
C ILE A 223 -8.71 13.55 -24.65
N LYS A 224 -8.76 14.85 -24.33
CA LYS A 224 -8.24 15.91 -25.20
C LYS A 224 -6.74 15.76 -25.45
N LEU A 225 -5.97 15.49 -24.41
CA LEU A 225 -4.54 15.28 -24.46
C LEU A 225 -4.20 14.04 -25.29
N ILE A 226 -4.88 12.91 -25.03
CA ILE A 226 -4.64 11.67 -25.78
C ILE A 226 -4.93 11.89 -27.27
N ASN A 227 -6.06 12.53 -27.61
CA ASN A 227 -6.39 12.84 -29.00
C ASN A 227 -5.36 13.77 -29.66
N GLN A 228 -4.82 14.76 -28.93
CA GLN A 228 -3.77 15.64 -29.43
C GLN A 228 -2.47 14.87 -29.73
N LEU A 229 -2.07 13.96 -28.83
CA LEU A 229 -0.88 13.11 -29.02
C LEU A 229 -1.07 12.14 -30.19
N GLN A 230 -2.25 11.53 -30.33
CA GLN A 230 -2.59 10.65 -31.44
C GLN A 230 -2.60 11.39 -32.78
N ALA A 231 -3.26 12.56 -32.85
CA ALA A 231 -3.32 13.37 -34.07
C ALA A 231 -1.93 13.89 -34.50
N SER A 232 -1.01 14.02 -33.56
CA SER A 232 0.38 14.41 -33.83
C SER A 232 1.29 13.22 -34.19
N GLY A 233 0.75 11.99 -34.26
CA GLY A 233 1.53 10.77 -34.54
C GLY A 233 2.55 10.41 -33.46
N ILE A 234 2.42 10.97 -32.26
CA ILE A 234 3.38 10.78 -31.15
C ILE A 234 3.18 9.44 -30.45
N ILE A 235 1.92 9.01 -30.32
CA ILE A 235 1.60 7.69 -29.75
C ILE A 235 1.95 6.65 -30.80
N ALA A 236 2.98 5.86 -30.51
CA ALA A 236 3.47 4.80 -31.38
C ALA A 236 2.69 3.50 -31.16
N ASP A 237 2.38 3.18 -29.89
CA ASP A 237 1.64 1.96 -29.55
C ASP A 237 0.78 2.13 -28.29
N ILE A 238 -0.27 1.30 -28.19
CA ILE A 238 -1.12 1.15 -27.01
C ILE A 238 -1.07 -0.31 -26.58
N THR A 239 -0.18 -0.62 -25.63
CA THR A 239 -0.01 -1.98 -25.14
C THR A 239 -0.90 -2.23 -23.92
N TYR A 240 -1.71 -3.28 -23.97
CA TYR A 240 -2.51 -3.68 -22.82
C TYR A 240 -1.66 -4.38 -21.76
N GLN A 241 -2.06 -4.21 -20.50
CA GLN A 241 -1.41 -4.87 -19.38
C GLN A 241 -1.64 -6.39 -19.49
N PRO A 242 -0.67 -7.24 -19.13
CA PRO A 242 -0.71 -8.68 -19.45
C PRO A 242 -1.94 -9.45 -18.95
N ARG A 243 -2.63 -8.92 -17.94
CA ARG A 243 -3.80 -9.52 -17.32
C ARG A 243 -5.08 -8.69 -17.50
N GLY A 244 -5.06 -7.66 -18.35
CA GLY A 244 -6.19 -6.76 -18.60
C GLY A 244 -6.68 -5.99 -17.36
N GLU A 245 -5.94 -6.02 -16.25
CA GLU A 245 -6.41 -5.64 -14.91
C GLU A 245 -5.95 -4.24 -14.44
N ALA A 246 -5.52 -3.42 -15.41
CA ALA A 246 -5.06 -2.04 -15.26
C ALA A 246 -5.12 -1.30 -16.61
N PRO A 247 -5.07 0.05 -16.61
CA PRO A 247 -5.09 0.85 -17.84
C PRO A 247 -3.95 0.47 -18.80
N PRO A 248 -4.16 0.60 -20.13
CA PRO A 248 -3.11 0.31 -21.10
C PRO A 248 -1.90 1.24 -20.93
N CYS A 249 -0.72 0.73 -21.25
CA CYS A 249 0.48 1.53 -21.43
C CYS A 249 0.37 2.29 -22.76
N LEU A 250 0.71 3.58 -22.76
CA LEU A 250 0.78 4.37 -23.99
C LEU A 250 2.25 4.64 -24.28
N HIS A 251 2.76 4.05 -25.36
CA HIS A 251 4.13 4.19 -25.82
C HIS A 251 4.22 5.38 -26.77
N LEU A 252 5.20 6.23 -26.54
CA LEU A 252 5.47 7.45 -27.29
C LEU A 252 6.86 7.35 -27.88
N VAL A 253 7.01 7.70 -29.16
CA VAL A 253 8.31 7.77 -29.83
C VAL A 253 8.57 9.21 -30.21
N VAL A 254 9.61 9.80 -29.61
CA VAL A 254 9.86 11.24 -29.68
C VAL A 254 11.35 11.51 -29.63
N ASP A 255 11.92 12.07 -30.69
CA ASP A 255 13.36 12.34 -30.75
C ASP A 255 13.82 13.36 -29.70
N ASN A 256 13.01 14.40 -29.50
CA ASN A 256 13.23 15.39 -28.46
C ASN A 256 11.97 15.56 -27.60
N PRO A 257 11.95 15.11 -26.33
CA PRO A 257 10.80 15.22 -25.45
C PRO A 257 10.37 16.68 -25.20
N ASP A 258 11.27 17.66 -25.37
CA ASP A 258 10.97 19.08 -25.20
C ASP A 258 9.93 19.59 -26.20
N ILE A 259 9.79 18.93 -27.35
CA ILE A 259 8.77 19.27 -28.35
C ILE A 259 7.36 19.12 -27.75
N ILE A 260 7.19 18.15 -26.84
CA ILE A 260 5.92 17.83 -26.20
C ILE A 260 5.75 18.66 -24.94
N THR A 261 6.76 18.67 -24.06
CA THR A 261 6.66 19.34 -22.75
C THR A 261 6.53 20.86 -22.87
N ASN A 262 7.04 21.47 -23.94
CA ASN A 262 6.85 22.90 -24.20
C ASN A 262 5.45 23.25 -24.72
N LYS A 263 4.72 22.30 -25.31
CA LYS A 263 3.40 22.52 -25.93
C LYS A 263 2.24 22.04 -25.06
N LEU A 264 2.49 21.04 -24.23
CA LEU A 264 1.50 20.35 -23.43
C LEU A 264 1.94 20.32 -21.97
N PRO A 265 1.02 20.32 -21.00
CA PRO A 265 1.34 20.26 -19.57
C PRO A 265 1.77 18.83 -19.19
N ILE A 266 2.92 18.40 -19.73
CA ILE A 266 3.51 17.07 -19.53
C ILE A 266 4.89 17.28 -18.91
N ILE A 267 5.15 16.55 -17.83
CA ILE A 267 6.46 16.54 -17.17
C ILE A 267 7.33 15.46 -17.82
N ASN A 268 8.59 15.77 -18.13
CA ASN A 268 9.58 14.76 -18.50
C ASN A 268 10.31 14.26 -17.25
N ALA A 269 10.04 13.02 -16.82
CA ALA A 269 10.71 12.42 -15.68
C ALA A 269 12.08 11.79 -16.03
N GLY A 270 12.41 11.65 -17.32
CA GLY A 270 13.57 10.91 -17.79
C GLY A 270 13.52 9.44 -17.38
N GLU A 271 14.67 8.84 -17.09
CA GLU A 271 14.82 7.42 -16.73
C GLU A 271 14.40 7.16 -15.27
N ALA A 272 13.09 7.21 -15.02
CA ALA A 272 12.55 7.10 -13.66
C ALA A 272 12.90 5.77 -12.99
N SER A 273 12.97 4.67 -13.75
CA SER A 273 13.39 3.36 -13.24
C SER A 273 14.79 3.41 -12.62
N ARG A 274 15.79 3.91 -13.37
CA ARG A 274 17.17 4.06 -12.91
C ARG A 274 17.28 5.05 -11.75
N LYS A 275 16.66 6.22 -11.88
CA LYS A 275 16.63 7.24 -10.81
C LYS A 275 16.07 6.68 -9.50
N LEU A 276 15.00 5.88 -9.57
CA LEU A 276 14.46 5.21 -8.38
C LEU A 276 15.47 4.20 -7.82
N ALA A 277 16.02 3.33 -8.67
CA ALA A 277 17.03 2.37 -8.23
C ALA A 277 18.21 3.06 -7.53
N ASP A 278 18.67 4.21 -8.01
CA ASP A 278 19.76 5.00 -7.43
C ASP A 278 19.41 5.61 -6.07
N ILE A 279 18.21 6.19 -5.91
CA ILE A 279 17.84 6.91 -4.68
C ILE A 279 17.21 6.04 -3.59
N LEU A 280 16.69 4.86 -3.94
CA LEU A 280 15.99 4.03 -2.96
C LEU A 280 16.94 3.58 -1.84
N PRO A 281 16.48 3.52 -0.58
CA PRO A 281 17.33 3.12 0.53
C PRO A 281 17.68 1.63 0.48
N GLU A 282 18.76 1.23 1.16
CA GLU A 282 18.98 -0.16 1.54
C GLU A 282 17.84 -0.67 2.44
N ILE A 283 17.61 -1.98 2.47
CA ILE A 283 16.48 -2.59 3.18
C ILE A 283 16.48 -2.27 4.68
N LYS A 284 17.66 -2.15 5.31
CA LYS A 284 17.79 -1.78 6.73
C LYS A 284 17.29 -0.36 6.98
N THR A 285 17.71 0.59 6.14
CA THR A 285 17.27 1.99 6.19
C THR A 285 15.80 2.13 5.84
N TRP A 286 15.32 1.39 4.83
CA TRP A 286 13.91 1.35 4.47
C TRP A 286 13.03 0.89 5.64
N ARG A 287 13.42 -0.20 6.32
CA ARG A 287 12.74 -0.70 7.53
C ARG A 287 12.66 0.36 8.62
N GLN A 288 13.73 1.11 8.86
CA GLN A 288 13.76 2.19 9.85
C GLN A 288 12.84 3.37 9.49
N ASN A 289 12.65 3.61 8.19
CA ASN A 289 11.78 4.68 7.69
C ASN A 289 10.29 4.30 7.65
N LEU A 290 9.94 3.05 7.96
CA LEU A 290 8.53 2.64 8.06
C LEU A 290 7.85 3.34 9.24
N THR A 291 6.61 3.77 9.02
CA THR A 291 5.79 4.45 10.03
C THR A 291 5.69 3.60 11.30
N SER A 292 6.21 4.13 12.40
CA SER A 292 6.11 3.49 13.72
C SER A 292 4.73 3.71 14.32
N LEU A 293 4.19 2.69 14.99
CA LEU A 293 2.95 2.74 15.75
C LEU A 293 3.24 2.43 17.23
N GLU A 294 2.57 3.16 18.11
CA GLU A 294 2.55 2.85 19.54
C GLU A 294 1.37 1.93 19.84
N LEU A 295 1.66 0.67 20.15
CA LEU A 295 0.66 -0.35 20.44
C LEU A 295 0.89 -0.98 21.81
N VAL A 296 -0.20 -1.44 22.45
CA VAL A 296 -0.17 -2.20 23.70
C VAL A 296 -0.50 -3.67 23.38
N PRO A 297 0.50 -4.56 23.24
CA PRO A 297 0.29 -5.90 22.69
C PRO A 297 -0.60 -6.81 23.55
N SER A 298 -0.61 -6.63 24.86
CA SER A 298 -1.29 -7.50 25.83
C SER A 298 -2.82 -7.47 25.76
N MET A 299 -3.40 -6.52 25.02
CA MET A 299 -4.86 -6.36 24.93
C MET A 299 -5.45 -6.96 23.65
N GLN A 300 -4.65 -7.68 22.84
CA GLN A 300 -5.02 -8.08 21.49
C GLN A 300 -4.69 -9.55 21.23
N GLN A 301 -5.41 -10.14 20.27
CA GLN A 301 -5.07 -11.45 19.72
C GLN A 301 -4.13 -11.27 18.54
N TRP A 302 -3.14 -12.14 18.45
CA TRP A 302 -2.08 -12.03 17.45
C TRP A 302 -1.98 -13.29 16.60
N LYS A 303 -1.65 -13.10 15.32
CA LYS A 303 -1.17 -14.18 14.46
C LYS A 303 0.20 -13.81 13.90
N LYS A 304 1.16 -14.72 13.93
CA LYS A 304 2.51 -14.53 13.36
C LYS A 304 2.55 -15.09 11.95
N PHE A 305 3.19 -14.37 11.03
CA PHE A 305 3.49 -14.87 9.71
C PHE A 305 4.57 -15.94 9.77
N ASN A 306 4.27 -17.13 9.23
CA ASN A 306 5.24 -18.20 9.08
C ASN A 306 5.70 -18.26 7.61
N GLY A 307 6.92 -17.79 7.35
CA GLY A 307 7.50 -17.71 6.00
C GLY A 307 7.96 -19.05 5.44
N ASP A 308 8.19 -20.05 6.30
CA ASP A 308 8.51 -21.42 5.92
C ASP A 308 7.25 -22.22 5.55
N SER A 309 6.08 -21.75 5.97
CA SER A 309 4.83 -22.38 5.57
C SER A 309 4.64 -22.27 4.05
N LYS A 310 4.49 -23.42 3.38
CA LYS A 310 4.19 -23.53 1.94
C LYS A 310 2.97 -22.72 1.50
N GLU A 311 2.16 -22.23 2.46
CA GLU A 311 0.90 -21.54 2.24
C GLU A 311 0.90 -20.06 2.68
N ASN A 312 2.05 -19.45 3.03
CA ASN A 312 2.11 -18.06 3.51
C ASN A 312 1.10 -17.78 4.64
N LYS A 313 1.03 -18.68 5.62
CA LYS A 313 0.01 -18.69 6.66
C LYS A 313 0.36 -17.78 7.84
N PHE A 314 -0.70 -17.29 8.45
CA PHE A 314 -0.67 -16.63 9.75
C PHE A 314 -1.16 -17.62 10.80
N GLU A 315 -0.30 -17.91 11.78
CA GLU A 315 -0.57 -18.85 12.87
C GLU A 315 -0.86 -18.07 14.14
N VAL A 316 -1.89 -18.49 14.90
CA VAL A 316 -2.23 -17.83 16.18
C VAL A 316 -1.03 -17.94 17.12
N CYS A 317 -0.65 -16.82 17.72
CA CYS A 317 0.47 -16.76 18.64
C CYS A 317 0.09 -16.00 19.92
N GLY A 318 0.93 -16.14 20.95
CA GLY A 318 0.84 -15.32 22.16
C GLY A 318 1.28 -13.88 21.90
N THR A 319 1.75 -13.21 22.96
CA THR A 319 2.27 -11.85 22.83
C THR A 319 3.52 -11.86 21.92
N PRO A 320 3.57 -11.00 20.88
CA PRO A 320 4.73 -10.89 20.01
C PRO A 320 6.00 -10.55 20.80
N HIS A 321 7.06 -11.33 20.58
CA HIS A 321 8.35 -11.19 21.27
C HIS A 321 9.56 -11.39 20.33
N GLU A 322 9.32 -11.73 19.06
CA GLU A 322 10.35 -11.98 18.05
C GLU A 322 10.13 -11.08 16.85
N THR A 323 11.22 -10.64 16.22
CA THR A 323 11.11 -9.86 14.98
C THR A 323 10.32 -10.62 13.91
N GLY A 324 9.39 -9.95 13.25
CA GLY A 324 8.60 -10.57 12.18
C GLY A 324 7.33 -9.83 11.83
N MET A 325 6.56 -10.39 10.89
CA MET A 325 5.27 -9.86 10.47
C MET A 325 4.15 -10.50 11.28
N TYR A 326 3.23 -9.67 11.78
CA TYR A 326 2.11 -10.09 12.61
C TYR A 326 0.80 -9.48 12.14
N GLN A 327 -0.29 -10.19 12.41
CA GLN A 327 -1.65 -9.67 12.33
C GLN A 327 -2.18 -9.42 13.72
N MET A 328 -2.60 -8.17 13.95
CA MET A 328 -3.40 -7.81 15.11
C MET A 328 -4.86 -8.09 14.79
N CYS A 329 -5.50 -8.98 15.53
CA CYS A 329 -6.87 -9.42 15.31
C CYS A 329 -7.83 -8.83 16.34
N ASP A 330 -9.10 -8.72 15.97
CA ASP A 330 -10.18 -8.47 16.91
C ASP A 330 -10.58 -9.74 17.68
N GLU A 331 -11.59 -9.61 18.55
CA GLU A 331 -12.15 -10.72 19.34
C GLU A 331 -12.67 -11.89 18.48
N ASN A 332 -13.03 -11.62 17.21
CA ASN A 332 -13.48 -12.63 16.24
C ASN A 332 -12.32 -13.17 15.39
N LEU A 333 -11.07 -12.96 15.81
CA LEU A 333 -9.86 -13.32 15.05
C LEU A 333 -9.79 -12.69 13.65
N SER A 334 -10.58 -11.63 13.40
CA SER A 334 -10.57 -10.91 12.14
C SER A 334 -9.40 -9.93 12.14
N PRO A 335 -8.52 -9.99 11.13
CA PRO A 335 -7.32 -9.18 11.12
C PRO A 335 -7.66 -7.70 10.90
N ARG A 336 -7.26 -6.87 11.86
CA ARG A 336 -7.36 -5.41 11.80
C ARG A 336 -6.12 -4.80 11.19
N TYR A 337 -4.95 -5.15 11.69
CA TYR A 337 -3.68 -4.60 11.24
C TYR A 337 -2.76 -5.72 10.80
N THR A 338 -1.97 -5.46 9.77
CA THR A 338 -0.79 -6.27 9.43
C THR A 338 0.42 -5.37 9.62
N LEU A 339 1.33 -5.78 10.50
CA LEU A 339 2.43 -4.96 10.99
C LEU A 339 3.72 -5.77 11.00
N PHE A 340 4.85 -5.07 11.08
CA PHE A 340 6.15 -5.67 11.33
C PHE A 340 6.62 -5.27 12.74
N TYR A 341 6.91 -6.25 13.59
CA TYR A 341 7.50 -6.03 14.90
C TYR A 341 9.02 -6.14 14.80
N ASN A 342 9.73 -5.18 15.36
CA ASN A 342 11.18 -5.24 15.53
C ASN A 342 11.50 -5.45 17.00
N GLN A 343 12.06 -6.62 17.34
CA GLN A 343 12.42 -6.99 18.71
C GLN A 343 13.57 -6.14 19.25
N GLU A 344 14.55 -5.77 18.43
CA GLU A 344 15.74 -5.01 18.85
C GLU A 344 15.37 -3.63 19.37
N THR A 345 14.42 -2.97 18.71
CA THR A 345 13.95 -1.63 19.05
C THR A 345 12.65 -1.64 19.85
N ASN A 346 12.00 -2.80 19.98
CA ASN A 346 10.67 -2.97 20.56
C ASN A 346 9.61 -2.04 19.94
N THR A 347 9.62 -1.93 18.61
CA THR A 347 8.72 -1.04 17.84
C THR A 347 7.86 -1.79 16.84
N TRP A 348 6.68 -1.23 16.57
CA TRP A 348 5.74 -1.72 15.57
C TRP A 348 5.77 -0.84 14.34
N HIS A 349 5.90 -1.42 13.17
CA HIS A 349 5.99 -0.71 11.90
C HIS A 349 4.84 -1.07 10.98
N GLN A 350 4.28 -0.05 10.33
CA GLN A 350 3.29 -0.19 9.26
C GLN A 350 3.98 -0.04 7.90
N GLY A 351 3.53 -0.82 6.92
CA GLY A 351 4.03 -0.76 5.55
C GLY A 351 3.11 -1.50 4.58
N ASP A 352 3.51 -1.56 3.31
CA ASP A 352 2.79 -2.37 2.33
C ASP A 352 2.94 -3.87 2.64
N TRP A 353 1.91 -4.65 2.35
CA TRP A 353 1.86 -6.06 2.76
C TRP A 353 3.05 -6.87 2.21
N TYR A 354 3.45 -6.63 0.96
CA TYR A 354 4.56 -7.36 0.33
C TYR A 354 5.88 -6.98 0.97
N GLY A 355 6.08 -5.70 1.26
CA GLY A 355 7.24 -5.20 1.97
C GLY A 355 7.36 -5.74 3.39
N LEU A 356 6.27 -5.77 4.17
CA LEU A 356 6.28 -6.36 5.52
C LEU A 356 6.56 -7.87 5.48
N ARG A 357 6.02 -8.57 4.47
CA ARG A 357 6.33 -9.99 4.24
C ARG A 357 7.80 -10.19 3.89
N PHE A 358 8.33 -9.36 2.99
CA PHE A 358 9.72 -9.42 2.56
C PHE A 358 10.67 -9.25 3.74
N LEU A 359 10.41 -8.28 4.64
CA LEU A 359 11.16 -8.13 5.89
C LEU A 359 11.06 -9.35 6.80
N ALA A 360 9.88 -9.98 6.87
CA ALA A 360 9.71 -11.18 7.68
C ALA A 360 10.55 -12.34 7.16
N LEU A 361 10.59 -12.56 5.84
CA LEU A 361 11.45 -13.57 5.22
C LEU A 361 12.93 -13.34 5.56
N GLN A 362 13.40 -12.10 5.43
CA GLN A 362 14.79 -11.77 5.80
C GLN A 362 15.08 -11.94 7.28
N SER A 363 14.16 -11.57 8.16
CA SER A 363 14.34 -11.76 9.61
C SER A 363 14.38 -13.23 10.02
N GLN A 364 13.83 -14.13 9.19
CA GLN A 364 13.86 -15.58 9.37
C GLN A 364 15.10 -16.22 8.72
N GLY A 365 16.01 -15.41 8.14
CA GLY A 365 17.20 -15.91 7.45
C GLY A 365 16.90 -16.59 6.10
N ILE A 366 15.69 -16.41 5.55
CA ILE A 366 15.31 -17.00 4.26
C ILE A 366 16.00 -16.20 3.16
N ALA A 367 16.86 -16.87 2.40
CA ALA A 367 17.51 -16.29 1.23
C ALA A 367 16.47 -15.92 0.16
N CYS A 368 16.53 -14.69 -0.33
CA CYS A 368 15.70 -14.20 -1.41
C CYS A 368 16.51 -14.20 -2.71
N HIS A 369 15.88 -14.55 -3.83
CA HIS A 369 16.54 -14.73 -5.13
C HIS A 369 15.84 -13.94 -6.23
N ALA A 370 16.61 -13.50 -7.22
CA ALA A 370 16.12 -12.96 -8.47
C ALA A 370 17.00 -13.46 -9.63
N TYR A 371 16.38 -13.74 -10.77
CA TYR A 371 17.06 -14.24 -11.95
C TYR A 371 16.91 -13.22 -13.08
N CYS A 372 18.02 -12.84 -13.70
CA CYS A 372 18.03 -11.91 -14.81
C CYS A 372 18.52 -12.59 -16.09
N ASP A 373 17.68 -12.57 -17.10
CA ASP A 373 18.06 -12.86 -18.47
C ASP A 373 18.43 -11.54 -19.14
N VAL A 374 19.74 -11.34 -19.35
CA VAL A 374 20.31 -10.11 -19.90
C VAL A 374 19.96 -9.95 -21.37
N ASP A 375 19.89 -11.05 -22.12
CA ASP A 375 19.62 -11.03 -23.56
C ASP A 375 18.17 -10.64 -23.84
N THR A 376 17.23 -11.19 -23.07
CA THR A 376 15.80 -10.85 -23.21
C THR A 376 15.35 -9.69 -22.32
N ARG A 377 16.27 -9.14 -21.51
CA ARG A 377 16.03 -8.06 -20.55
C ARG A 377 14.86 -8.36 -19.61
N LYS A 378 14.83 -9.58 -19.09
CA LYS A 378 13.77 -10.05 -18.19
C LYS A 378 14.31 -10.31 -16.80
N LEU A 379 13.60 -9.82 -15.80
CA LEU A 379 13.85 -10.13 -14.40
C LEU A 379 12.73 -11.02 -13.86
N ALA A 380 13.10 -12.17 -13.30
CA ALA A 380 12.19 -13.09 -12.64
C ALA A 380 12.37 -13.02 -11.12
N ILE A 381 11.26 -12.80 -10.40
CA ILE A 381 11.21 -12.80 -8.93
C ILE A 381 10.17 -13.81 -8.45
N PRO A 382 10.45 -14.69 -7.47
CA PRO A 382 9.45 -15.61 -6.97
C PRO A 382 8.23 -14.87 -6.40
N ILE A 383 7.01 -15.31 -6.69
CA ILE A 383 5.78 -14.68 -6.18
C ILE A 383 5.79 -14.59 -4.65
N ASN A 384 6.33 -15.62 -3.98
CA ASN A 384 6.45 -15.68 -2.53
C ASN A 384 7.54 -14.75 -1.97
N GLN A 385 8.44 -14.23 -2.81
CA GLN A 385 9.52 -13.30 -2.46
C GLN A 385 9.35 -11.93 -3.12
N ARG A 386 8.16 -11.62 -3.67
CA ARG A 386 7.84 -10.32 -4.29
C ARG A 386 8.32 -9.17 -3.42
N TRP A 387 9.04 -8.25 -4.05
CA TRP A 387 9.70 -7.12 -3.42
C TRP A 387 8.71 -6.09 -2.85
N PRO A 388 9.16 -5.22 -1.93
CA PRO A 388 8.34 -4.10 -1.46
C PRO A 388 7.93 -3.20 -2.63
N GLU A 389 6.72 -2.64 -2.54
CA GLU A 389 6.06 -1.94 -3.66
C GLU A 389 6.93 -0.84 -4.29
N ILE A 390 7.69 -0.11 -3.49
CA ILE A 390 8.50 1.01 -3.97
C ILE A 390 9.69 0.56 -4.85
N TYR A 391 10.27 -0.61 -4.57
CA TYR A 391 11.33 -1.20 -5.40
C TYR A 391 10.74 -1.83 -6.64
N GLU A 392 9.60 -2.50 -6.51
CA GLU A 392 8.89 -3.05 -7.66
C GLU A 392 8.45 -1.95 -8.65
N ARG A 393 8.11 -0.76 -8.15
CA ARG A 393 7.78 0.38 -9.00
C ARG A 393 8.92 0.75 -9.95
N ALA A 394 10.17 0.67 -9.51
CA ALA A 394 11.32 0.90 -10.38
C ALA A 394 11.33 -0.10 -11.55
N LEU A 395 11.02 -1.37 -11.29
CA LEU A 395 10.91 -2.41 -12.32
C LEU A 395 9.74 -2.12 -13.29
N VAL A 396 8.56 -1.79 -12.77
CA VAL A 396 7.37 -1.54 -13.60
C VAL A 396 7.56 -0.30 -14.48
N LEU A 397 8.21 0.75 -13.98
CA LEU A 397 8.48 1.96 -14.77
C LEU A 397 9.56 1.78 -15.84
N ALA A 398 10.30 0.66 -15.85
CA ALA A 398 11.27 0.36 -16.90
C ALA A 398 10.61 -0.06 -18.24
N SER A 399 9.38 -0.58 -18.18
CA SER A 399 8.58 -0.99 -19.36
C SER A 399 7.20 -0.36 -19.44
N GLY A 400 6.68 0.19 -18.33
CA GLY A 400 5.28 0.59 -18.22
C GLY A 400 4.31 -0.59 -18.11
N LYS A 401 4.83 -1.81 -17.86
CA LYS A 401 4.05 -3.03 -17.76
C LYS A 401 4.11 -3.63 -16.36
N LEU A 402 2.98 -4.12 -15.90
CA LEU A 402 2.89 -4.99 -14.72
C LEU A 402 3.54 -6.36 -15.04
N PRO A 403 4.07 -7.07 -14.03
CA PRO A 403 4.70 -8.36 -14.27
C PRO A 403 3.70 -9.42 -14.75
N THR A 404 4.18 -10.32 -15.60
CA THR A 404 3.46 -11.55 -15.95
C THR A 404 3.68 -12.61 -14.88
N TYR A 405 2.75 -13.57 -14.77
CA TYR A 405 2.84 -14.68 -13.83
C TYR A 405 3.21 -15.93 -14.63
N GLN A 406 4.37 -16.53 -14.32
CA GLN A 406 4.83 -17.74 -14.99
C GLN A 406 5.39 -18.71 -13.95
N ASN A 407 4.75 -19.88 -13.78
CA ASN A 407 5.25 -20.97 -12.93
C ASN A 407 5.71 -20.53 -11.53
N SER A 408 4.93 -19.67 -10.89
CA SER A 408 5.21 -19.08 -9.56
C SER A 408 6.30 -18.00 -9.49
N TRP A 409 6.65 -17.45 -10.65
CA TRP A 409 7.49 -16.29 -10.82
C TRP A 409 6.69 -15.09 -11.33
N LEU A 410 7.16 -13.92 -10.96
CA LEU A 410 6.79 -12.63 -11.52
C LEU A 410 7.87 -12.26 -12.53
N ILE A 411 7.50 -12.15 -13.80
CA ILE A 411 8.42 -11.78 -14.87
C ILE A 411 8.21 -10.32 -15.23
N TYR A 412 9.25 -9.52 -15.05
CA TYR A 412 9.30 -8.11 -15.44
C TYR A 412 10.04 -7.98 -16.76
N GLU A 413 9.51 -7.15 -17.65
CA GLU A 413 10.08 -6.89 -18.97
C GLU A 413 10.90 -5.59 -18.99
N ASN A 414 11.85 -5.53 -19.92
CA ASN A 414 12.72 -4.38 -20.17
C ASN A 414 13.52 -3.93 -18.94
N ILE A 415 14.02 -4.90 -18.16
CA ILE A 415 14.85 -4.61 -17.00
C ILE A 415 16.31 -4.67 -17.42
N CYS A 416 16.98 -3.53 -17.37
CA CYS A 416 18.43 -3.45 -17.50
C CYS A 416 19.11 -4.21 -16.34
N GLU A 417 20.18 -4.95 -16.63
CA GLU A 417 20.93 -5.73 -15.63
C GLU A 417 21.35 -4.86 -14.46
N GLU A 418 21.83 -3.65 -14.73
CA GLU A 418 22.31 -2.69 -13.72
C GLU A 418 21.20 -2.26 -12.75
N VAL A 419 19.98 -2.06 -13.25
CA VAL A 419 18.81 -1.75 -12.41
C VAL A 419 18.43 -2.96 -11.57
N GLY A 420 18.41 -4.15 -12.17
CA GLY A 420 18.14 -5.40 -11.46
C GLY A 420 19.15 -5.67 -10.34
N TYR A 421 20.44 -5.49 -10.64
CA TYR A 421 21.55 -5.66 -9.71
C TYR A 421 21.48 -4.65 -8.56
N LEU A 422 21.35 -3.35 -8.86
CA LEU A 422 21.32 -2.30 -7.84
C LEU A 422 20.14 -2.46 -6.87
N LEU A 423 18.96 -2.81 -7.37
CA LEU A 423 17.81 -3.10 -6.52
C LEU A 423 18.02 -4.37 -5.68
N SER A 424 18.64 -5.40 -6.26
CA SER A 424 18.94 -6.64 -5.54
C SER A 424 19.95 -6.42 -4.43
N GLU A 425 20.99 -5.62 -4.66
CA GLU A 425 21.98 -5.22 -3.64
C GLU A 425 21.28 -4.52 -2.47
N LYS A 426 20.47 -3.49 -2.76
CA LYS A 426 19.73 -2.73 -1.75
C LYS A 426 18.76 -3.59 -0.97
N LEU A 427 18.17 -4.59 -1.62
CA LEU A 427 17.24 -5.52 -1.00
C LEU A 427 17.94 -6.73 -0.37
N ASN A 428 19.27 -6.86 -0.45
CA ASN A 428 20.00 -8.07 -0.01
C ASN A 428 19.41 -9.37 -0.60
N VAL A 429 19.24 -9.36 -1.93
CA VAL A 429 18.73 -10.47 -2.75
C VAL A 429 19.88 -11.08 -3.53
N ASN A 430 19.93 -12.41 -3.58
CA ASN A 430 20.88 -13.13 -4.45
C ASN A 430 20.46 -12.93 -5.91
N PHE A 431 21.27 -12.17 -6.64
CA PHE A 431 21.03 -11.85 -8.05
C PHE A 431 21.84 -12.81 -8.92
N ASN A 432 21.14 -13.66 -9.68
CA ASN A 432 21.75 -14.57 -10.64
C ASN A 432 21.52 -14.03 -12.05
N SER A 433 22.58 -13.72 -12.79
CA SER A 433 22.49 -13.42 -14.22
C SER A 433 23.08 -14.56 -15.04
N ASN A 434 22.45 -14.90 -16.16
CA ASN A 434 22.93 -15.96 -17.05
C ASN A 434 24.35 -15.71 -17.58
N TYR A 435 24.86 -14.48 -17.47
CA TYR A 435 26.23 -14.11 -17.80
C TYR A 435 27.29 -14.72 -16.85
N GLN A 436 26.91 -15.12 -15.64
CA GLN A 436 27.84 -15.66 -14.64
C GLN A 436 28.01 -17.18 -14.70
N GLU A 437 27.07 -17.94 -15.30
CA GLU A 437 27.21 -19.39 -15.40
C GLU A 437 28.27 -19.79 -16.44
N GLU A 438 28.40 -19.06 -17.55
CA GLU A 438 29.42 -19.35 -18.59
C GLU A 438 30.86 -19.11 -18.13
N LEU A 439 31.10 -18.20 -17.17
CA LEU A 439 32.44 -17.92 -16.65
C LEU A 439 32.88 -18.88 -15.53
N SER A 440 31.97 -19.69 -14.99
CA SER A 440 32.28 -20.69 -13.96
C SER A 440 32.62 -22.08 -14.52
N CYS A 441 32.42 -22.28 -15.83
CA CYS A 441 32.71 -23.52 -16.55
C CYS A 441 33.92 -23.43 -17.51
N ALA A 442 34.72 -22.35 -17.45
CA ALA A 442 35.89 -22.13 -18.32
C ALA A 442 37.23 -22.34 -17.61
#